data_AF-A0A7J6P930-F1
#
_entry.id   AF-A0A7J6P930-F1
#
_cell.length_a   1.000
_cell.length_b   1.000
_cell.length_c   1.000
_cell.angle_alpha   90.00
_cell.angle_beta   90.00
_cell.angle_gamma   90.00
#
_symmetry.space_group_name_H-M   'P 1'
#
loop_
_entity.id
_entity.type
_entity.pdbx_description
1 polymer ?
#
loop_
_entity_poly.entity_id
_entity_poly.type
_entity_poly.pdbx_seq_one_letter_code
_entity_poly.pdbx_strand_id
1 'polypeptide(L)'
;MARGGATRHIVVVDPPFQPELVPAIWRCAREVLLGSEVFAKVDVLFAFPYFSREALVGSEDSPKLVMNDYRVDYANHRTYKADKSPVRFFTRFHELTDLPAASYRVCEKCGGRWVHKVNAHCDTCRACTTLHGNKAWSHCAACGKCTKPELKHCEKCERCLPVEHSYLLGPLLAEEDPCSKQHREYERAP
;
A
#
# COMPACT_ATOMS: atom_id res chain seq x y z
N MET A 1 -30.83 -32.24 4.83
CA MET A 1 -30.73 -31.19 5.87
C MET A 1 -29.95 -30.02 5.29
N ALA A 2 -30.63 -28.94 4.91
CA ALA A 2 -29.97 -27.73 4.45
C ALA A 2 -29.28 -27.07 5.64
N ARG A 3 -27.95 -26.90 5.58
CA ARG A 3 -27.23 -26.06 6.54
C ARG A 3 -27.77 -24.64 6.37
N GLY A 4 -28.47 -24.11 7.37
CA GLY A 4 -28.86 -22.71 7.40
C GLY A 4 -27.61 -21.85 7.24
N GLY A 5 -27.46 -21.20 6.08
CA GLY A 5 -26.34 -20.30 5.83
C GLY A 5 -26.45 -19.12 6.78
N ALA A 6 -25.46 -18.94 7.66
CA ALA A 6 -25.38 -17.75 8.48
C ALA A 6 -25.28 -16.52 7.57
N THR A 7 -26.21 -15.57 7.72
CA THR A 7 -26.17 -14.30 7.00
C THR A 7 -24.90 -13.55 7.40
N ARG A 8 -24.06 -13.23 6.41
CA ARG A 8 -22.84 -12.46 6.61
C ARG A 8 -23.11 -11.00 6.22
N HIS A 9 -22.85 -10.08 7.15
CA HIS A 9 -23.00 -8.64 6.91
C HIS A 9 -21.62 -8.02 6.68
N ILE A 10 -21.53 -7.19 5.65
CA ILE A 10 -20.32 -6.43 5.32
C ILE A 10 -20.68 -4.95 5.29
N VAL A 11 -19.90 -4.13 5.98
CA VAL A 11 -19.97 -2.67 5.91
C VAL A 11 -18.90 -2.19 4.94
N VAL A 12 -19.32 -1.45 3.91
CA VAL A 12 -18.42 -0.84 2.94
C VAL A 12 -18.32 0.65 3.27
N VAL A 13 -17.11 1.16 3.41
CA VAL A 13 -16.85 2.55 3.79
C VAL A 13 -15.92 3.20 2.79
N ASP A 14 -16.35 4.34 2.24
CA ASP A 14 -15.59 5.16 1.27
C ASP A 14 -15.60 6.61 1.78
N PRO A 15 -14.78 6.93 2.80
CA PRO A 15 -14.80 8.23 3.45
C PRO A 15 -13.99 9.27 2.65
N PRO A 16 -14.14 10.58 2.93
CA PRO A 16 -13.26 11.59 2.35
C PRO A 16 -11.79 11.36 2.76
N PHE A 17 -10.85 11.51 1.82
CA PHE A 17 -9.44 11.14 1.99
C PHE A 17 -8.49 12.28 2.32
N GLN A 18 -9.01 13.39 2.82
CA GLN A 18 -8.17 14.52 3.22
C GLN A 18 -7.19 14.05 4.31
N PRO A 19 -5.87 14.25 4.14
CA PRO A 19 -4.86 13.78 5.10
C PRO A 19 -5.18 14.17 6.55
N GLU A 20 -5.77 15.35 6.75
CA GLU A 20 -6.16 15.89 8.05
C GLU A 20 -7.33 15.13 8.70
N LEU A 21 -8.18 14.49 7.89
CA LEU A 21 -9.32 13.70 8.36
C LEU A 21 -8.95 12.24 8.64
N VAL A 22 -7.84 11.74 8.08
CA VAL A 22 -7.41 10.34 8.23
C VAL A 22 -7.38 9.90 9.70
N PRO A 23 -6.78 10.66 10.64
CA PRO A 23 -6.74 10.25 12.05
C PRO A 23 -8.14 10.21 12.70
N ALA A 24 -9.03 11.14 12.34
CA ALA A 24 -10.38 11.21 12.91
C ALA A 24 -11.26 10.08 12.39
N ILE A 25 -11.24 9.83 11.07
CA ILE A 25 -11.94 8.70 10.44
C ILE A 25 -11.48 7.39 11.08
N TRP A 26 -10.17 7.25 11.26
CA TRP A 26 -9.61 6.05 11.85
C TRP A 26 -10.01 5.87 13.32
N ARG A 27 -9.98 6.94 14.13
CA ARG A 27 -10.46 6.88 15.51
C ARG A 27 -11.90 6.38 15.58
N CYS A 28 -12.78 6.94 14.75
CA CYS A 28 -14.18 6.50 14.68
C CYS A 28 -14.31 5.04 14.24
N ALA A 29 -13.58 4.64 13.18
CA ALA A 29 -13.57 3.25 12.73
C ALA A 29 -13.11 2.31 13.85
N ARG A 30 -12.03 2.64 14.56
CA ARG A 30 -11.51 1.83 15.67
C ARG A 30 -12.52 1.71 16.82
N GLU A 31 -13.11 2.81 17.25
CA GLU A 31 -14.11 2.83 18.33
C GLU A 31 -15.33 1.97 17.98
N VAL A 32 -15.85 2.10 16.77
CA VAL A 32 -17.00 1.28 16.32
C VAL A 32 -16.60 -0.19 16.22
N LEU A 33 -15.46 -0.49 15.60
CA LEU A 33 -15.09 -1.85 15.22
C LEU A 33 -14.47 -2.69 16.33
N LEU A 34 -13.91 -2.06 17.36
CA LEU A 34 -13.36 -2.73 18.54
C LEU A 34 -14.25 -2.54 19.78
N GLY A 35 -14.98 -1.43 19.89
CA GLY A 35 -15.77 -1.08 21.07
C GLY A 35 -17.21 -1.62 21.07
N SER A 36 -17.69 -2.21 19.97
CA SER A 36 -19.04 -2.76 19.87
C SER A 36 -19.02 -4.27 19.63
N GLU A 37 -19.70 -5.05 20.47
CA GLU A 37 -19.85 -6.50 20.27
C GLU A 37 -20.57 -6.87 18.97
N VAL A 38 -21.45 -5.98 18.49
CA VAL A 38 -22.16 -6.17 17.22
C VAL A 38 -21.20 -5.96 16.06
N PHE A 39 -20.48 -4.84 16.02
CA PHE A 39 -19.54 -4.54 14.94
C PHE A 39 -18.22 -5.33 15.01
N ALA A 40 -17.90 -5.93 16.16
CA ALA A 40 -16.81 -6.90 16.28
C ALA A 40 -17.06 -8.15 15.41
N LYS A 41 -18.32 -8.47 15.11
CA LYS A 41 -18.74 -9.61 14.28
C LYS A 41 -19.08 -9.21 12.83
N VAL A 42 -18.97 -7.93 12.51
CA VAL A 42 -19.24 -7.40 11.17
C VAL A 42 -17.92 -7.25 10.41
N ASP A 43 -17.94 -7.73 9.18
CA ASP A 43 -16.84 -7.52 8.26
C ASP A 43 -16.86 -6.11 7.70
N VAL A 44 -15.68 -5.55 7.47
CA VAL A 44 -15.57 -4.19 6.94
C VAL A 44 -14.64 -4.16 5.76
N LEU A 45 -14.99 -3.33 4.79
CA LEU A 45 -14.20 -3.06 3.60
C LEU A 45 -14.06 -1.55 3.46
N PHE A 46 -12.91 -1.02 3.87
CA PHE A 46 -12.58 0.40 3.76
C PHE A 46 -11.85 0.68 2.45
N ALA A 47 -12.43 1.50 1.58
CA ALA A 47 -11.67 2.14 0.53
C ALA A 47 -10.81 3.22 1.17
N PHE A 48 -9.48 3.15 1.04
CA PHE A 48 -8.58 4.16 1.59
C PHE A 48 -7.26 4.24 0.82
N PRO A 49 -6.55 5.39 0.81
CA PRO A 49 -5.26 5.49 0.14
C PRO A 49 -4.19 4.59 0.77
N TYR A 50 -3.40 3.91 -0.07
CA TYR A 50 -2.35 2.99 0.39
C TYR A 50 -1.27 3.67 1.24
N PHE A 51 -1.03 4.97 1.06
CA PHE A 51 -0.01 5.71 1.81
C PHE A 51 -0.42 6.00 3.26
N SER A 52 -1.68 5.73 3.62
CA SER A 52 -2.15 5.79 5.01
C SER A 52 -2.11 4.43 5.69
N ARG A 53 -1.45 3.43 5.07
CA ARG A 53 -1.35 2.07 5.61
C ARG A 53 -0.81 2.07 7.04
N GLU A 54 0.25 2.80 7.31
CA GLU A 54 0.90 2.83 8.63
C GLU A 54 -0.07 3.32 9.72
N ALA A 55 -0.89 4.34 9.41
CA ALA A 55 -1.91 4.84 10.32
C ALA A 55 -3.04 3.81 10.56
N LEU A 56 -3.37 3.00 9.55
CA LEU A 56 -4.49 2.06 9.59
C LEU A 56 -4.13 0.67 10.11
N VAL A 57 -2.91 0.17 9.90
CA VAL A 57 -2.53 -1.21 10.24
C VAL A 57 -1.25 -1.32 11.08
N GLY A 58 -0.60 -0.19 11.40
CA GLY A 58 0.69 -0.17 12.07
C GLY A 58 0.66 -0.21 13.59
N SER A 59 -0.50 -0.03 14.22
CA SER A 59 -0.63 -0.04 15.70
C SER A 59 -1.21 -1.35 16.21
N GLU A 60 -0.78 -1.81 17.39
CA GLU A 60 -1.37 -2.98 18.08
C GLU A 60 -2.87 -2.81 18.34
N ASP A 61 -3.32 -1.57 18.53
CA ASP A 61 -4.74 -1.21 18.72
C ASP A 61 -5.53 -1.12 17.40
N SER A 62 -4.94 -1.52 16.27
CA SER A 62 -5.66 -1.52 15.00
C SER A 62 -6.61 -2.72 14.93
N PRO A 63 -7.89 -2.56 14.50
CA PRO A 63 -8.65 -3.69 14.01
C PRO A 63 -7.80 -4.40 12.96
N LYS A 64 -7.57 -5.70 13.12
CA LYS A 64 -6.67 -6.52 12.28
C LYS A 64 -7.08 -6.51 10.81
N LEU A 65 -6.74 -5.41 10.12
CA LEU A 65 -7.08 -5.16 8.73
C LEU A 65 -5.87 -5.50 7.86
N VAL A 66 -6.15 -6.09 6.71
CA VAL A 66 -5.20 -6.31 5.63
C VAL A 66 -5.54 -5.39 4.48
N MET A 67 -4.51 -4.75 3.93
CA MET A 67 -4.64 -3.99 2.67
C MET A 67 -4.60 -4.98 1.50
N ASN A 68 -5.62 -4.98 0.66
CA ASN A 68 -5.68 -5.75 -0.59
C ASN A 68 -4.93 -5.02 -1.71
N ASP A 69 -4.52 -5.76 -2.73
CA ASP A 69 -3.85 -5.16 -3.90
C ASP A 69 -4.82 -4.66 -4.98
N TYR A 70 -6.13 -4.83 -4.77
CA TYR A 70 -7.16 -4.32 -5.65
C TYR A 70 -7.14 -2.79 -5.70
N ARG A 71 -7.00 -2.25 -6.91
CA ARG A 71 -6.97 -0.82 -7.21
C ARG A 71 -8.40 -0.35 -7.46
N VAL A 72 -8.90 0.53 -6.59
CA VAL A 72 -10.30 1.01 -6.67
C VAL A 72 -10.43 2.10 -7.73
N ASP A 73 -11.32 1.89 -8.70
CA ASP A 73 -11.53 2.82 -9.81
C ASP A 73 -12.76 3.70 -9.57
N TYR A 74 -12.55 5.01 -9.63
CA TYR A 74 -13.61 6.00 -9.46
C TYR A 74 -13.99 6.60 -10.81
N ALA A 75 -15.24 6.37 -11.24
CA ALA A 75 -15.73 6.86 -12.53
C ALA A 75 -15.61 8.40 -12.67
N ASN A 76 -15.87 9.10 -11.58
CA ASN A 76 -15.90 10.56 -11.46
C ASN A 76 -14.55 11.21 -11.09
N HIS A 77 -13.51 10.44 -10.75
CA HIS A 77 -12.22 11.01 -10.37
C HIS A 77 -11.24 11.04 -11.55
N ARG A 78 -10.59 12.18 -11.81
CA ARG A 78 -9.71 12.35 -12.99
C ARG A 78 -8.47 11.44 -12.96
N THR A 79 -7.93 11.19 -11.78
CA THR A 79 -6.65 10.47 -11.61
C THR A 79 -6.78 9.13 -10.89
N TYR A 80 -7.91 8.83 -10.25
CA TYR A 80 -8.08 7.59 -9.46
C TYR A 80 -8.70 6.51 -10.33
N LYS A 81 -7.91 6.08 -11.33
CA LYS A 81 -8.31 5.11 -12.33
C LYS A 81 -7.17 4.14 -12.62
N ALA A 82 -7.53 2.87 -12.77
CA ALA A 82 -6.66 1.75 -13.05
C ALA A 82 -5.38 1.80 -12.20
N ASP A 83 -4.23 1.75 -12.86
CA ASP A 83 -2.91 1.68 -12.22
C ASP A 83 -2.50 2.93 -11.44
N LYS A 84 -3.23 4.03 -11.63
CA LYS A 84 -2.94 5.32 -10.99
C LYS A 84 -3.79 5.56 -9.74
N SER A 85 -4.77 4.70 -9.47
CA SER A 85 -5.57 4.85 -8.25
C SER A 85 -4.70 4.61 -7.01
N PRO A 86 -4.65 5.55 -6.05
CA PRO A 86 -3.97 5.33 -4.78
C PRO A 86 -4.85 4.54 -3.81
N VAL A 87 -6.13 4.31 -4.13
CA VAL A 87 -7.09 3.72 -3.20
C VAL A 87 -7.04 2.19 -3.26
N ARG A 88 -6.99 1.58 -2.08
CA ARG A 88 -7.01 0.12 -1.86
C ARG A 88 -8.13 -0.22 -0.87
N PHE A 89 -8.53 -1.49 -0.84
CA PHE A 89 -9.44 -1.99 0.17
C PHE A 89 -8.69 -2.53 1.40
N PHE A 90 -9.04 -2.02 2.58
CA PHE A 90 -8.60 -2.52 3.87
C PHE A 90 -9.72 -3.33 4.52
N THR A 91 -9.46 -4.58 4.89
CA THR A 91 -10.51 -5.50 5.37
C THR A 91 -10.00 -6.53 6.37
N ARG A 92 -10.92 -7.13 7.15
CA ARG A 92 -10.61 -8.20 8.13
C ARG A 92 -10.59 -9.60 7.53
N PHE A 93 -11.29 -9.79 6.40
CA PHE A 93 -11.36 -11.07 5.75
C PHE A 93 -10.21 -11.29 4.78
N HIS A 94 -9.99 -12.54 4.43
CA HIS A 94 -8.94 -12.94 3.50
C HIS A 94 -9.17 -12.32 2.12
N GLU A 95 -8.13 -12.34 1.30
CA GLU A 95 -8.05 -11.47 0.13
C GLU A 95 -9.24 -11.59 -0.82
N LEU A 96 -9.57 -10.46 -1.45
CA LEU A 96 -10.59 -10.42 -2.48
C LEU A 96 -10.32 -11.50 -3.51
N THR A 97 -11.31 -12.37 -3.73
CA THR A 97 -11.22 -13.46 -4.71
C THR A 97 -11.81 -13.01 -6.04
N ASP A 98 -11.51 -13.78 -7.09
CA ASP A 98 -12.13 -13.65 -8.41
C ASP A 98 -11.92 -12.27 -9.06
N LEU A 99 -10.75 -11.66 -8.80
CA LEU A 99 -10.38 -10.41 -9.47
C LEU A 99 -10.15 -10.63 -10.98
N PRO A 100 -10.32 -9.59 -11.82
CA PRO A 100 -10.14 -9.72 -13.25
C PRO A 100 -8.74 -10.23 -13.64
N ALA A 101 -8.68 -11.43 -14.22
CA ALA A 101 -7.42 -12.10 -14.59
C ALA A 101 -6.56 -11.31 -15.59
N ALA A 102 -7.13 -10.35 -16.32
CA ALA A 102 -6.39 -9.45 -17.21
C ALA A 102 -5.42 -8.51 -16.47
N SER A 103 -5.71 -8.21 -15.19
CA SER A 103 -4.97 -7.25 -14.37
C SER A 103 -4.42 -7.86 -13.08
N TYR A 104 -4.99 -8.97 -12.62
CA TYR A 104 -4.64 -9.61 -11.37
C TYR A 104 -4.26 -11.07 -11.57
N ARG A 105 -3.49 -11.61 -10.64
CA ARG A 105 -3.07 -13.00 -10.58
C ARG A 105 -3.06 -13.48 -9.14
N VAL A 106 -3.08 -14.79 -8.97
CA VAL A 106 -2.86 -15.42 -7.66
C VAL A 106 -1.35 -15.50 -7.38
N CYS A 107 -0.96 -15.27 -6.13
CA CYS A 107 0.38 -15.45 -5.63
C CYS A 107 0.42 -16.62 -4.63
N GLU A 108 0.85 -17.78 -5.10
CA GLU A 108 0.95 -19.00 -4.28
C GLU A 108 1.87 -18.83 -3.06
N LYS A 109 2.98 -18.09 -3.22
CA LYS A 109 3.92 -17.79 -2.12
C LYS A 109 3.31 -16.92 -1.01
N CYS A 110 2.18 -16.27 -1.28
CA CYS A 110 1.43 -15.46 -0.32
C CYS A 110 0.12 -16.17 0.11
N GLY A 111 0.03 -17.50 -0.01
CA GLY A 111 -1.13 -18.26 0.45
C GLY A 111 -2.37 -18.10 -0.44
N GLY A 112 -2.19 -17.91 -1.75
CA GLY A 112 -3.31 -17.77 -2.69
C GLY A 112 -3.81 -16.34 -2.87
N ARG A 113 -3.03 -15.34 -2.44
CA ARG A 113 -3.38 -13.93 -2.56
C ARG A 113 -3.57 -13.46 -3.99
N TRP A 114 -4.68 -12.78 -4.24
CA TRP A 114 -4.83 -11.99 -5.45
C TRP A 114 -4.00 -10.69 -5.38
N VAL A 115 -3.06 -10.58 -6.31
CA VAL A 115 -2.16 -9.44 -6.47
C VAL A 115 -2.25 -8.87 -7.88
N HIS A 116 -1.94 -7.60 -8.04
CA HIS A 116 -1.79 -7.00 -9.35
C HIS A 116 -0.69 -7.73 -10.12
N LYS A 117 -0.85 -7.95 -11.43
CA LYS A 117 0.07 -8.77 -12.23
C LYS A 117 1.53 -8.30 -12.17
N VAL A 118 1.74 -6.98 -12.06
CA VAL A 118 3.08 -6.37 -11.96
C VAL A 118 3.70 -6.48 -10.56
N ASN A 119 2.91 -6.80 -9.53
CA ASN A 119 3.38 -6.90 -8.17
C ASN A 119 4.09 -8.24 -7.96
N ALA A 120 5.39 -8.28 -8.24
CA ALA A 120 6.20 -9.48 -8.06
C ALA A 120 6.39 -9.80 -6.56
N HIS A 121 6.37 -11.09 -6.23
CA HIS A 121 6.69 -11.54 -4.88
C HIS A 121 8.19 -11.32 -4.62
N CYS A 122 8.51 -10.66 -3.53
CA CYS A 122 9.88 -10.55 -3.05
C CYS A 122 10.17 -11.68 -2.07
N ASP A 123 11.09 -12.58 -2.44
CA ASP A 123 11.45 -13.73 -1.60
C ASP A 123 12.15 -13.33 -0.29
N THR A 124 12.90 -12.23 -0.29
CA THR A 124 13.55 -11.71 0.92
C THR A 124 12.55 -11.14 1.91
N CYS A 125 11.59 -10.33 1.43
CA CYS A 125 10.53 -9.78 2.26
C CYS A 125 9.39 -10.79 2.53
N ARG A 126 9.36 -11.90 1.79
CA ARG A 126 8.27 -12.90 1.75
C ARG A 126 6.90 -12.26 1.52
N ALA A 127 6.85 -11.25 0.66
CA ALA A 127 5.65 -10.46 0.42
C ALA A 127 5.62 -9.86 -0.99
N CYS A 128 4.41 -9.61 -1.50
CA CYS A 128 4.20 -8.80 -2.71
C CYS A 128 4.10 -7.32 -2.31
N THR A 129 5.15 -6.55 -2.58
CA THR A 129 5.37 -5.22 -1.97
C THR A 129 5.17 -4.05 -2.93
N THR A 130 4.93 -4.31 -4.22
CA THR A 130 4.72 -3.26 -5.24
C THR A 130 3.38 -2.58 -4.98
N LEU A 131 3.41 -1.37 -4.42
CA LEU A 131 2.19 -0.65 -4.06
C LEU A 131 1.49 -0.01 -5.27
N HIS A 132 2.28 0.53 -6.20
CA HIS A 132 1.77 1.30 -7.34
C HIS A 132 2.75 1.31 -8.51
N GLY A 133 2.27 1.83 -9.64
CA GLY A 133 3.00 1.86 -10.89
C GLY A 133 2.81 0.59 -11.72
N ASN A 134 3.55 0.55 -12.83
CA ASN A 134 3.51 -0.51 -13.85
C ASN A 134 4.74 -1.43 -13.82
N LYS A 135 5.66 -1.23 -12.87
CA LYS A 135 6.87 -2.04 -12.71
C LYS A 135 6.95 -2.59 -11.29
N ALA A 136 7.48 -3.80 -11.17
CA ALA A 136 7.74 -4.42 -9.89
C ALA A 136 8.78 -3.64 -9.09
N TRP A 137 8.57 -3.55 -7.78
CA TRP A 137 9.56 -3.02 -6.84
C TRP A 137 10.65 -4.07 -6.57
N SER A 138 11.88 -3.62 -6.33
CA SER A 138 13.03 -4.48 -6.04
C SER A 138 13.49 -4.31 -4.60
N HIS A 139 13.91 -5.42 -3.97
CA HIS A 139 14.46 -5.41 -2.62
C HIS A 139 15.82 -4.69 -2.59
N CYS A 140 15.95 -3.68 -1.74
CA CYS A 140 17.24 -3.10 -1.38
C CYS A 140 17.72 -3.79 -0.10
N ALA A 141 18.83 -4.53 -0.19
CA ALA A 141 19.41 -5.23 0.96
C ALA A 141 19.84 -4.26 2.07
N ALA A 142 20.51 -3.15 1.72
CA ALA A 142 20.97 -2.15 2.68
C ALA A 142 19.81 -1.46 3.44
N CYS A 143 18.68 -1.19 2.77
CA CYS A 143 17.51 -0.61 3.43
C CYS A 143 16.55 -1.66 4.03
N GLY A 144 16.77 -2.96 3.79
CA GLY A 144 15.88 -4.03 4.24
C GLY A 144 14.45 -3.97 3.70
N LYS A 145 14.18 -3.21 2.62
CA LYS A 145 12.83 -3.01 2.08
C LYS A 145 12.81 -2.99 0.56
N CYS A 146 11.66 -3.34 -0.01
CA CYS A 146 11.42 -3.16 -1.43
C CYS A 146 11.20 -1.69 -1.76
N THR A 147 11.77 -1.25 -2.88
CA THR A 147 11.73 0.14 -3.33
C THR A 147 11.34 0.21 -4.79
N LYS A 148 10.85 1.38 -5.22
CA LYS A 148 10.52 1.62 -6.63
C LYS A 148 11.76 1.38 -7.49
N PRO A 149 11.61 0.86 -8.72
CA PRO A 149 12.73 0.55 -9.59
C PRO A 149 13.54 1.80 -10.02
N GLU A 150 12.96 2.99 -9.92
CA GLU A 150 13.63 4.26 -10.17
C GLU A 150 14.51 4.72 -9.00
N LEU A 151 14.56 3.97 -7.89
CA LEU A 151 15.37 4.29 -6.73
C LEU A 151 16.56 3.33 -6.60
N LYS A 152 17.74 3.87 -6.30
CA LYS A 152 18.95 3.12 -5.97
C LYS A 152 19.46 3.54 -4.60
N HIS A 153 20.05 2.59 -3.87
CA HIS A 153 20.66 2.89 -2.58
C HIS A 153 21.87 3.81 -2.77
N CYS A 154 21.91 4.89 -2.02
CA CYS A 154 23.08 5.77 -1.92
C CYS A 154 23.76 5.50 -0.58
N GLU A 155 24.96 4.92 -0.60
CA GLU A 155 25.73 4.61 0.61
C GLU A 155 26.00 5.86 1.46
N LYS A 156 26.21 7.02 0.82
CA LYS A 156 26.51 8.27 1.52
C LYS A 156 25.33 8.83 2.29
N CYS A 157 24.14 8.78 1.70
CA CYS A 157 22.92 9.31 2.32
C CYS A 157 22.09 8.20 3.01
N GLU A 158 22.63 6.96 3.04
CA GLU A 158 22.09 5.75 3.68
C GLU A 158 20.61 5.44 3.36
N ARG A 159 20.18 5.79 2.14
CA ARG A 159 18.78 5.62 1.71
C ARG A 159 18.65 5.45 0.20
N CYS A 160 17.54 4.85 -0.22
CA CYS A 160 17.21 4.73 -1.64
C CYS A 160 16.70 6.05 -2.21
N LEU A 161 17.33 6.53 -3.27
CA LEU A 161 17.09 7.82 -3.91
C LEU A 161 16.96 7.67 -5.43
N PRO A 162 16.34 8.63 -6.13
CA PRO A 162 16.24 8.59 -7.59
C PRO A 162 17.57 8.30 -8.25
N VAL A 163 17.55 7.52 -9.33
CA VAL A 163 18.75 7.08 -10.04
C VAL A 163 19.69 8.25 -10.44
N GLU A 164 19.13 9.42 -10.76
CA GLU A 164 19.88 10.65 -11.06
C GLU A 164 20.75 11.14 -9.88
N HIS A 165 20.30 10.89 -8.64
CA HIS A 165 21.08 11.13 -7.44
C HIS A 165 22.30 10.21 -7.35
N SER A 166 22.14 8.94 -7.73
CA SER A 166 23.17 7.92 -7.60
C SER A 166 24.26 7.96 -8.67
N TYR A 167 23.99 8.51 -9.86
CA TYR A 167 24.95 8.55 -10.98
C TYR A 167 25.83 9.80 -11.04
N LEU A 168 25.53 10.85 -10.28
CA LEU A 168 26.39 12.04 -10.21
C LEU A 168 27.65 11.83 -9.34
N LEU A 169 27.91 10.58 -8.91
CA LEU A 169 29.16 10.16 -8.25
C LEU A 169 30.29 9.82 -9.25
N GLY A 170 30.14 10.18 -10.53
CA GLY A 170 31.19 10.04 -11.54
C GLY A 170 32.38 10.98 -11.27
N PRO A 171 33.65 10.59 -11.51
CA PRO A 171 34.83 11.32 -11.00
C PRO A 171 35.13 12.71 -11.59
N LEU A 172 34.36 13.24 -12.54
CA LEU A 172 34.74 14.46 -13.24
C LEU A 172 33.48 15.28 -13.60
N LEU A 173 33.45 16.54 -13.13
CA LEU A 173 32.57 17.65 -13.55
C LEU A 173 31.30 17.98 -12.72
N ALA A 174 31.24 17.70 -11.43
CA ALA A 174 30.27 18.37 -10.55
C ALA A 174 31.00 19.10 -9.42
N GLU A 175 31.07 20.43 -9.49
CA GLU A 175 31.70 21.27 -8.46
C GLU A 175 30.95 21.27 -7.12
N GLU A 176 29.79 20.59 -7.02
CA GLU A 176 29.03 20.45 -5.79
C GLU A 176 28.49 19.02 -5.63
N ASP A 177 28.66 18.47 -4.42
CA ASP A 177 28.23 17.14 -4.03
C ASP A 177 26.72 16.94 -4.25
N PRO A 178 26.29 16.00 -5.11
CA PRO A 178 24.87 15.73 -5.40
C PRO A 178 24.05 15.37 -4.16
N CYS A 179 24.68 14.81 -3.11
CA CYS A 179 23.99 14.54 -1.85
C CYS A 179 23.47 15.85 -1.23
N SER A 180 24.16 16.98 -1.38
CA SER A 180 23.83 18.26 -0.72
C SER A 180 22.59 19.01 -1.26
N LYS A 181 22.21 18.85 -2.55
CA LYS A 181 21.12 19.63 -3.18
C LYS A 181 19.72 19.06 -2.96
N GLN A 182 19.57 17.73 -2.91
CA GLN A 182 18.25 17.08 -2.91
C GLN A 182 17.65 16.81 -1.51
N HIS A 183 18.35 17.14 -0.43
CA HIS A 183 17.75 17.08 0.93
C HIS A 183 16.53 18.01 1.06
N ARG A 184 16.46 19.12 0.31
CA ARG A 184 15.37 20.12 0.46
C ARG A 184 14.06 19.79 -0.27
N GLU A 185 14.07 18.94 -1.30
CA GLU A 185 12.88 18.67 -2.12
C GLU A 185 12.14 17.40 -1.73
N TYR A 186 12.85 16.34 -1.30
CA TYR A 186 12.21 15.06 -0.98
C TYR A 186 11.57 14.99 0.42
N GLU A 187 11.99 15.87 1.35
CA GLU A 187 11.35 16.04 2.67
C GLU A 187 10.03 16.82 2.61
N ARG A 188 9.68 17.38 1.44
CA ARG A 188 8.45 18.18 1.23
C ARG A 188 7.40 17.48 0.36
N ALA A 189 7.67 16.27 -0.10
CA ALA A 189 6.67 15.50 -0.84
C ALA A 189 5.74 14.78 0.16
N PRO A 190 4.43 15.11 0.19
CA PRO A 190 3.46 14.47 1.07
C PRO A 190 3.27 12.98 0.77
#